data_AF-A0A6D2XU80-F1
#
_entry.id   AF-A0A6D2XU80-F1
#
_cell.length_a   1.000
_cell.length_b   1.000
_cell.length_c   1.000
_cell.angle_alpha   90.00
_cell.angle_beta   90.00
_cell.angle_gamma   90.00
#
_symmetry.space_group_name_H-M   'P 1'
#
loop_
_entity.id
_entity.type
_entity.pdbx_description
1 polymer ?
#
loop_
_entity_poly.entity_id
_entity_poly.type
_entity_poly.pdbx_seq_one_letter_code
_entity_poly.pdbx_strand_id
1 'polypeptide(L)'
;MQIIRHSEQTLKTALISKNPVLVSQYEKLDAGEQRLMNEAFQPASDLFGPITLHSPSDWITSHPEAPQDFEQFFSDPYRKTPSPNKRSIYIQSIGSLGNTRIISEEYIKWLTGYCKAYFYGLRVKLLEPVPVSVTRCSFRVNENTHNLQIHAGDILKFLKKKKPEDAFCVVGITMIDLYPRDSWNFVFGQASLTDGVGIFSFARYGSDFYSMHYKGKVKKLKKTSSSDYSIFDNYYIPEITSVLLLRSCKTLTHEIGHIFGLRHCQWLACLMQGSNHLEEADRRPLNLCPICLRKLQCAIGFSTVERYKALVRWIDDESSDTPGATPEHSREDNGNLPKPVEAFKEWKEWIIKCLTVLQK
;
A
#
# COMPACT_ATOMS: atom_id res chain seq x y z
N MET A 1 -4.89 22.76 14.80
CA MET A 1 -4.76 21.29 14.97
C MET A 1 -5.93 20.82 15.82
N GLN A 2 -6.72 19.86 15.32
CA GLN A 2 -7.89 19.29 15.98
C GLN A 2 -7.68 17.79 16.18
N ILE A 3 -8.02 17.26 17.35
CA ILE A 3 -7.91 15.83 17.64
C ILE A 3 -9.30 15.22 17.63
N ILE A 4 -9.53 14.20 16.79
CA ILE A 4 -10.78 13.43 16.78
C ILE A 4 -10.65 12.31 17.81
N ARG A 5 -11.46 12.38 18.87
CA ARG A 5 -11.54 11.36 19.91
C ARG A 5 -12.92 10.69 19.87
N HIS A 6 -12.92 9.37 19.96
CA HIS A 6 -14.12 8.57 20.14
C HIS A 6 -14.17 8.08 21.58
N SER A 7 -15.38 7.89 22.11
CA SER A 7 -15.53 7.28 23.44
C SER A 7 -15.09 5.82 23.41
N GLU A 8 -14.68 5.30 24.56
CA GLU A 8 -14.37 3.88 24.72
C GLU A 8 -15.53 2.99 24.25
N GLN A 9 -16.76 3.33 24.62
CA GLN A 9 -17.95 2.58 24.22
C GLN A 9 -18.16 2.56 22.70
N THR A 10 -17.89 3.69 22.04
CA THR A 10 -17.96 3.78 20.57
C THR A 10 -16.89 2.91 19.92
N LEU A 11 -15.65 2.97 20.41
CA LEU A 11 -14.56 2.13 19.88
C LEU A 11 -14.82 0.64 20.14
N LYS A 12 -15.33 0.27 21.31
CA LYS A 12 -15.74 -1.10 21.63
C LYS A 12 -16.80 -1.59 20.68
N THR A 13 -17.82 -0.78 20.43
CA THR A 13 -18.87 -1.12 19.46
C THR A 13 -18.30 -1.27 18.05
N ALA A 14 -17.41 -0.36 17.63
CA ALA A 14 -16.83 -0.37 16.30
C ALA A 14 -15.86 -1.55 16.07
N LEU A 15 -15.10 -1.94 17.10
CA LEU A 15 -14.19 -3.06 17.06
C LEU A 15 -14.91 -4.38 17.22
N ILE A 16 -15.73 -4.54 18.27
CA ILE A 16 -16.29 -5.81 18.73
C ILE A 16 -17.62 -6.16 18.06
N SER A 17 -18.45 -5.14 17.76
CA SER A 17 -19.88 -5.23 17.41
C SER A 17 -20.81 -5.52 18.60
N LYS A 18 -22.11 -5.23 18.43
CA LYS A 18 -23.20 -5.65 19.33
C LYS A 18 -23.84 -6.97 18.91
N ASN A 19 -23.51 -7.47 17.72
CA ASN A 19 -24.02 -8.73 17.19
C ASN A 19 -23.40 -9.91 17.95
N PRO A 20 -24.19 -10.78 18.60
CA PRO A 20 -23.67 -11.89 19.41
C PRO A 20 -22.73 -12.83 18.66
N VAL A 21 -22.96 -13.03 17.36
CA VAL A 21 -22.10 -13.87 16.51
C VAL A 21 -20.71 -13.23 16.36
N LEU A 22 -20.65 -11.92 16.13
CA LEU A 22 -19.39 -11.20 15.96
C LEU A 22 -18.65 -11.01 17.29
N VAL A 23 -19.38 -10.89 18.40
CA VAL A 23 -18.81 -10.91 19.75
C VAL A 23 -18.15 -12.27 19.99
N SER A 24 -18.86 -13.37 19.77
CA SER A 24 -18.30 -14.72 19.94
C SER A 24 -17.09 -14.98 19.02
N GLN A 25 -17.07 -14.43 17.81
CA GLN A 25 -15.88 -14.49 16.94
C GLN A 25 -14.68 -13.74 17.53
N TYR A 26 -14.90 -12.60 18.20
CA TYR A 26 -13.84 -11.83 18.83
C TYR A 26 -13.28 -12.56 20.06
N GLU A 27 -14.15 -13.14 20.89
CA GLU A 27 -13.76 -13.88 22.10
C GLU A 27 -12.94 -15.13 21.81
N LYS A 28 -13.04 -15.67 20.58
CA LYS A 28 -12.25 -16.81 20.11
C LYS A 28 -10.84 -16.44 19.63
N LEU A 29 -10.52 -15.16 19.49
CA LEU A 29 -9.16 -14.72 19.17
C LEU A 29 -8.21 -15.14 20.29
N ASP A 30 -6.93 -15.28 19.96
CA ASP A 30 -5.92 -15.55 20.98
C ASP A 30 -5.90 -14.41 22.03
N ALA A 31 -5.63 -14.77 23.29
CA ALA A 31 -5.67 -13.81 24.39
C ALA A 31 -4.70 -12.63 24.18
N GLY A 32 -3.55 -12.87 23.53
CA GLY A 32 -2.59 -11.83 23.15
C GLY A 32 -3.16 -10.89 22.10
N GLU A 33 -3.85 -11.43 21.10
CA GLU A 33 -4.50 -10.63 20.06
C GLU A 33 -5.63 -9.76 20.64
N GLN A 34 -6.43 -10.31 21.55
CA GLN A 34 -7.45 -9.54 22.28
C GLN A 34 -6.80 -8.43 23.11
N ARG A 35 -5.71 -8.72 23.84
CA ARG A 35 -4.95 -7.70 24.61
C ARG A 35 -4.49 -6.57 23.70
N LEU A 36 -3.83 -6.89 22.58
CA LEU A 36 -3.35 -5.89 21.63
C LEU A 36 -4.50 -5.07 21.05
N MET A 37 -5.59 -5.69 20.63
CA MET A 37 -6.70 -4.94 20.03
C MET A 37 -7.43 -4.04 21.03
N ASN A 38 -7.51 -4.47 22.30
CA ASN A 38 -8.11 -3.69 23.39
C ASN A 38 -7.28 -2.45 23.78
N GLU A 39 -6.03 -2.34 23.33
CA GLU A 39 -5.25 -1.10 23.48
C GLU A 39 -5.92 0.10 22.80
N ALA A 40 -6.80 -0.10 21.81
CA ALA A 40 -7.63 0.97 21.24
C ALA A 40 -8.50 1.70 22.28
N PHE A 41 -8.80 1.05 23.40
CA PHE A 41 -9.71 1.57 24.42
C PHE A 41 -8.97 2.35 25.51
N GLN A 42 -7.65 2.26 25.53
CA GLN A 42 -6.81 2.83 26.58
C GLN A 42 -6.41 4.27 26.20
N PRO A 43 -6.88 5.30 26.92
CA PRO A 43 -6.54 6.69 26.58
C PRO A 43 -5.05 7.02 26.67
N ALA A 44 -4.30 6.21 27.42
CA ALA A 44 -2.86 6.34 27.66
C ALA A 44 -2.00 5.37 26.83
N SER A 45 -2.59 4.60 25.90
CA SER A 45 -1.80 3.71 25.04
C SER A 45 -1.06 4.49 23.98
N ASP A 46 0.26 4.29 23.91
CA ASP A 46 1.12 4.84 22.86
C ASP A 46 1.05 4.04 21.54
N LEU A 47 0.27 2.95 21.49
CA LEU A 47 0.19 2.08 20.32
C LEU A 47 -0.85 2.56 19.30
N PHE A 48 -2.02 2.99 19.76
CA PHE A 48 -3.13 3.36 18.89
C PHE A 48 -3.74 4.70 19.31
N GLY A 49 -3.21 5.76 18.69
CA GLY A 49 -3.62 7.13 18.98
C GLY A 49 -4.89 7.60 18.24
N PRO A 50 -5.49 8.72 18.71
CA PRO A 50 -6.56 9.40 18.01
C PRO A 50 -6.09 9.98 16.68
N ILE A 51 -7.04 10.40 15.84
CA ILE A 51 -6.72 11.08 14.57
C ILE A 51 -6.41 12.54 14.85
N THR A 52 -5.29 13.03 14.32
CA THR A 52 -4.90 14.44 14.40
C THR A 52 -5.11 15.12 13.04
N LEU A 53 -6.02 16.09 13.00
CA LEU A 53 -6.24 16.98 11.86
C LEU A 53 -5.39 18.24 11.99
N HIS A 54 -4.74 18.64 10.93
CA HIS A 54 -3.88 19.82 10.87
C HIS A 54 -4.54 20.98 10.12
N SER A 55 -5.42 20.70 9.15
CA SER A 55 -6.01 21.70 8.26
C SER A 55 -7.46 21.35 7.89
N PRO A 56 -8.33 22.34 7.57
CA PRO A 56 -9.63 22.08 6.92
C PRO A 56 -9.52 21.37 5.56
N SER A 57 -8.35 21.40 4.93
CA SER A 57 -8.07 20.67 3.68
C SER A 57 -7.79 19.19 3.87
N ASP A 58 -7.60 18.72 5.11
CA ASP A 58 -7.38 17.29 5.40
C ASP A 58 -8.61 16.48 4.94
N TRP A 59 -8.39 15.22 4.56
CA TRP A 59 -9.37 14.38 3.87
C TRP A 59 -10.70 14.28 4.63
N ILE A 60 -10.66 13.99 5.93
CA ILE A 60 -11.87 13.77 6.74
C ILE A 60 -12.79 15.00 6.74
N THR A 61 -12.22 16.20 6.75
CA THR A 61 -12.98 17.46 6.74
C THR A 61 -13.47 17.81 5.33
N SER A 62 -12.62 17.60 4.32
CA SER A 62 -12.89 17.98 2.93
C SER A 62 -13.77 16.99 2.17
N HIS A 63 -13.78 15.73 2.58
CA HIS A 63 -14.52 14.64 1.96
C HIS A 63 -15.27 13.84 3.04
N PRO A 64 -16.44 14.34 3.49
CA PRO A 64 -17.24 13.66 4.51
C PRO A 64 -17.66 12.26 4.04
N GLU A 65 -17.20 11.24 4.76
CA GLU A 65 -17.52 9.84 4.52
C GLU A 65 -18.09 9.23 5.81
N ALA A 66 -18.93 8.19 5.72
CA ALA A 66 -19.33 7.46 6.92
C ALA A 66 -18.20 6.54 7.39
N PRO A 67 -17.90 6.45 8.70
CA PRO A 67 -16.96 5.47 9.21
C PRO A 67 -17.48 4.06 8.94
N GLN A 68 -16.57 3.13 8.67
CA GLN A 68 -16.89 1.70 8.55
C GLN A 68 -16.44 0.99 9.82
N ASP A 69 -17.34 0.44 10.61
CA ASP A 69 -17.00 -0.46 11.73
C ASP A 69 -16.74 -1.91 11.26
N PHE A 70 -16.43 -2.82 12.19
CA PHE A 70 -16.22 -4.23 11.88
C PHE A 70 -17.49 -4.94 11.36
N GLU A 71 -18.66 -4.63 11.92
CA GLU A 71 -19.92 -5.28 11.53
C GLU A 71 -20.36 -4.90 10.12
N GLN A 72 -20.27 -3.62 9.78
CA GLN A 72 -20.53 -3.09 8.45
C GLN A 72 -19.57 -3.69 7.43
N PHE A 73 -18.29 -3.85 7.78
CA PHE A 73 -17.33 -4.56 6.92
C PHE A 73 -17.68 -6.03 6.75
N PHE A 74 -18.00 -6.72 7.84
CA PHE A 74 -18.26 -8.15 7.83
C PHE A 74 -19.52 -8.50 7.03
N SER A 75 -20.56 -7.68 7.18
CA SER A 75 -21.88 -7.85 6.57
C SER A 75 -21.99 -7.31 5.14
N ASP A 76 -20.94 -6.65 4.62
CA ASP A 76 -20.95 -6.13 3.25
C ASP A 76 -20.90 -7.29 2.24
N PRO A 77 -21.96 -7.52 1.44
CA PRO A 77 -22.02 -8.63 0.49
C PRO A 77 -21.03 -8.46 -0.67
N TYR A 78 -20.52 -7.25 -0.89
CA TYR A 78 -19.54 -6.95 -1.92
C TYR A 78 -18.09 -7.06 -1.43
N ARG A 79 -17.89 -7.34 -0.13
CA ARG A 79 -16.55 -7.59 0.43
C ARG A 79 -15.88 -8.76 -0.30
N LYS A 80 -14.63 -8.55 -0.72
CA LYS A 80 -13.81 -9.61 -1.31
C LYS A 80 -12.94 -10.24 -0.24
N THR A 81 -13.08 -11.55 -0.05
CA THR A 81 -12.18 -12.36 0.76
C THR A 81 -11.41 -13.32 -0.16
N PRO A 82 -10.11 -13.57 0.13
CA PRO A 82 -9.37 -14.64 -0.50
C PRO A 82 -10.10 -15.98 -0.32
N SER A 83 -10.07 -16.80 -1.36
CA SER A 83 -10.60 -18.17 -1.32
C SER A 83 -9.45 -19.16 -1.53
N PRO A 84 -9.62 -20.47 -1.22
CA PRO A 84 -8.57 -21.46 -1.47
C PRO A 84 -8.00 -21.43 -2.90
N ASN A 85 -8.86 -21.11 -3.88
CA ASN A 85 -8.50 -21.00 -5.30
C ASN A 85 -7.98 -19.61 -5.68
N LYS A 86 -8.35 -18.55 -4.96
CA LYS A 86 -7.95 -17.15 -5.22
C LYS A 86 -7.25 -16.55 -4.02
N ARG A 87 -5.97 -16.91 -3.85
CA ARG A 87 -5.13 -16.53 -2.69
C ARG A 87 -3.80 -15.87 -3.06
N SER A 88 -3.65 -15.49 -4.33
CA SER A 88 -2.42 -14.86 -4.84
C SER A 88 -2.65 -13.37 -5.10
N ILE A 89 -1.80 -12.52 -4.55
CA ILE A 89 -1.65 -11.12 -4.95
C ILE A 89 -0.57 -11.09 -6.04
N TYR A 90 -0.89 -10.55 -7.20
CA TYR A 90 0.07 -10.36 -8.29
C TYR A 90 0.48 -8.91 -8.36
N ILE A 91 1.78 -8.65 -8.54
CA ILE A 91 2.32 -7.31 -8.76
C ILE A 91 2.79 -7.23 -10.22
N GLN A 92 2.30 -6.23 -10.95
CA GLN A 92 2.66 -5.95 -12.34
C GLN A 92 3.42 -4.63 -12.41
N SER A 93 4.70 -4.66 -12.76
CA SER A 93 5.44 -3.43 -13.07
C SER A 93 5.00 -2.88 -14.43
N ILE A 94 4.75 -1.56 -14.51
CA ILE A 94 4.40 -0.84 -15.75
C ILE A 94 5.40 0.29 -15.96
N GLY A 95 6.23 0.15 -17.00
CA GLY A 95 7.42 0.97 -17.20
C GLY A 95 8.55 0.59 -16.25
N SER A 96 9.68 1.29 -16.35
CA SER A 96 10.79 1.10 -15.41
C SER A 96 10.44 1.66 -14.03
N LEU A 97 10.95 1.02 -12.97
CA LEU A 97 10.76 1.48 -11.58
C LEU A 97 12.04 2.05 -10.94
N GLY A 98 13.17 1.86 -11.58
CA GLY A 98 14.47 2.40 -11.20
C GLY A 98 15.16 3.07 -12.39
N ASN A 99 16.17 3.89 -12.10
CA ASN A 99 17.03 4.51 -13.11
C ASN A 99 17.92 3.49 -13.84
N THR A 100 18.14 2.30 -13.26
CA THR A 100 18.81 1.16 -13.88
C THR A 100 17.94 -0.09 -13.74
N ARG A 101 18.26 -1.12 -14.54
CA ARG A 101 17.60 -2.42 -14.45
C ARG A 101 17.79 -3.07 -13.07
N ILE A 102 19.02 -3.04 -12.54
CA ILE A 102 19.35 -3.62 -11.23
C ILE A 102 18.55 -2.93 -10.12
N ILE A 103 18.49 -1.59 -10.12
CA ILE A 103 17.70 -0.83 -9.13
C ILE A 103 16.20 -1.15 -9.26
N SER A 104 15.69 -1.32 -10.49
CA SER A 104 14.30 -1.72 -10.70
C SER A 104 14.01 -3.10 -10.11
N GLU A 105 14.89 -4.07 -10.36
CA GLU A 105 14.74 -5.45 -9.88
C GLU A 105 14.79 -5.50 -8.34
N GLU A 106 15.75 -4.84 -7.70
CA GLU A 106 15.85 -4.77 -6.24
C GLU A 106 14.65 -4.06 -5.61
N TYR A 107 14.21 -2.94 -6.18
CA TYR A 107 13.06 -2.22 -5.67
C TYR A 107 11.77 -3.05 -5.72
N ILE A 108 11.57 -3.79 -6.82
CA ILE A 108 10.44 -4.73 -6.97
C ILE A 108 10.54 -5.85 -5.93
N LYS A 109 11.73 -6.41 -5.68
CA LYS A 109 11.93 -7.43 -4.64
C LYS A 109 11.56 -6.89 -3.26
N TRP A 110 12.00 -5.68 -2.91
CA TRP A 110 11.67 -5.06 -1.62
C TRP A 110 10.17 -4.85 -1.45
N LEU A 111 9.48 -4.28 -2.45
CA LEU A 111 8.02 -4.09 -2.42
C LEU A 111 7.26 -5.43 -2.33
N THR A 112 7.75 -6.47 -3.01
CA THR A 112 7.16 -7.81 -3.00
C THR A 112 7.32 -8.48 -1.64
N GLY A 113 8.52 -8.41 -1.06
CA GLY A 113 8.79 -8.91 0.29
C GLY A 113 7.92 -8.21 1.33
N TYR A 114 7.78 -6.88 1.21
CA TYR A 114 6.94 -6.09 2.10
C TYR A 114 5.47 -6.51 1.99
N CYS A 115 4.96 -6.60 0.77
CA CYS A 115 3.59 -7.02 0.48
C CYS A 115 3.31 -8.41 1.05
N LYS A 116 4.25 -9.36 0.89
CA LYS A 116 4.15 -10.72 1.43
C LYS A 116 4.13 -10.74 2.96
N ALA A 117 4.95 -9.94 3.61
CA ALA A 117 4.97 -9.83 5.07
C ALA A 117 3.71 -9.12 5.60
N TYR A 118 3.23 -8.09 4.90
CA TYR A 118 2.06 -7.31 5.29
C TYR A 118 0.75 -8.07 5.12
N PHE A 119 0.58 -8.81 4.03
CA PHE A 119 -0.57 -9.68 3.77
C PHE A 119 -0.25 -11.14 4.09
N TYR A 120 0.37 -11.35 5.26
CA TYR A 120 0.82 -12.66 5.73
C TYR A 120 -0.27 -13.73 5.57
N GLY A 121 0.11 -14.89 5.06
CA GLY A 121 -0.82 -15.98 4.72
C GLY A 121 -1.24 -16.03 3.24
N LEU A 122 -1.05 -14.93 2.49
CA LEU A 122 -1.26 -14.92 1.04
C LEU A 122 0.04 -15.17 0.26
N ARG A 123 -0.12 -15.63 -0.98
CA ARG A 123 0.99 -15.71 -1.94
C ARG A 123 1.14 -14.35 -2.61
N VAL A 124 2.37 -13.87 -2.75
CA VAL A 124 2.67 -12.69 -3.57
C VAL A 124 3.57 -13.12 -4.71
N LYS A 125 3.17 -12.80 -5.93
CA LYS A 125 3.84 -13.21 -7.17
C LYS A 125 4.12 -11.99 -8.04
N LEU A 126 5.26 -12.00 -8.70
CA LEU A 126 5.63 -11.00 -9.70
C LEU A 126 5.18 -11.45 -11.09
N LEU A 127 4.60 -10.54 -11.84
CA LEU A 127 4.42 -10.68 -13.28
C LEU A 127 5.60 -10.03 -14.01
N GLU A 128 5.89 -10.51 -15.21
CA GLU A 128 6.92 -9.93 -16.08
C GLU A 128 6.68 -8.43 -16.27
N PRO A 129 7.70 -7.56 -16.09
CA PRO A 129 7.55 -6.12 -16.31
C PRO A 129 7.02 -5.81 -17.71
N VAL A 130 6.08 -4.86 -17.78
CA VAL A 130 5.40 -4.49 -19.04
C VAL A 130 5.76 -3.05 -19.41
N PRO A 131 6.26 -2.78 -20.64
CA PRO A 131 6.46 -1.42 -21.11
C PRO A 131 5.11 -0.72 -21.31
N VAL A 132 5.09 0.62 -21.16
CA VAL A 132 3.85 1.42 -21.25
C VAL A 132 3.10 1.19 -22.57
N SER A 133 3.83 1.06 -23.67
CA SER A 133 3.29 0.81 -25.02
C SER A 133 2.39 -0.42 -25.12
N VAL A 134 2.69 -1.50 -24.38
CA VAL A 134 1.90 -2.75 -24.39
C VAL A 134 0.54 -2.56 -23.73
N THR A 135 0.43 -1.63 -22.78
CA THR A 135 -0.84 -1.32 -22.12
C THR A 135 -1.80 -0.56 -23.04
N ARG A 136 -1.27 0.12 -24.07
CA ARG A 136 -2.02 1.01 -24.97
C ARG A 136 -2.83 2.08 -24.24
N CYS A 137 -2.39 2.49 -23.06
CA CYS A 137 -3.09 3.50 -22.27
C CYS A 137 -2.98 4.89 -22.88
N SER A 138 -4.03 5.68 -22.74
CA SER A 138 -3.95 7.11 -23.01
C SER A 138 -2.93 7.77 -22.07
N PHE A 139 -2.21 8.78 -22.56
CA PHE A 139 -1.27 9.56 -21.75
C PHE A 139 -1.30 11.03 -22.13
N ARG A 140 -0.86 11.89 -21.20
CA ARG A 140 -0.82 13.35 -21.38
C ARG A 140 0.38 13.96 -20.67
N VAL A 141 0.66 15.22 -20.97
CA VAL A 141 1.54 16.06 -20.14
C VAL A 141 0.64 16.88 -19.23
N ASN A 142 0.86 16.81 -17.91
CA ASN A 142 0.13 17.62 -16.96
C ASN A 142 0.47 19.10 -17.14
N GLU A 143 -0.54 19.97 -17.20
CA GLU A 143 -0.33 21.41 -17.45
C GLU A 143 0.41 22.11 -16.30
N ASN A 144 0.22 21.66 -15.06
CA ASN A 144 0.81 22.28 -13.88
C ASN A 144 2.22 21.76 -13.60
N THR A 145 2.43 20.44 -13.66
CA THR A 145 3.73 19.84 -13.33
C THR A 145 4.66 19.69 -14.53
N HIS A 146 4.11 19.73 -15.75
CA HIS A 146 4.78 19.37 -17.00
C HIS A 146 5.34 17.94 -17.03
N ASN A 147 4.84 17.06 -16.17
CA ASN A 147 5.21 15.65 -16.12
C ASN A 147 4.26 14.80 -16.98
N LEU A 148 4.75 13.67 -17.48
CA LEU A 148 3.88 12.68 -18.14
C LEU A 148 2.95 12.03 -17.12
N GLN A 149 1.70 11.83 -17.55
CA GLN A 149 0.71 11.06 -16.83
C GLN A 149 0.11 10.00 -17.75
N ILE A 150 -0.13 8.80 -17.21
CA ILE A 150 -0.85 7.72 -17.91
C ILE A 150 -2.25 7.53 -17.30
N HIS A 151 -3.21 7.15 -18.14
CA HIS A 151 -4.61 7.05 -17.75
C HIS A 151 -4.87 5.79 -16.91
N ALA A 152 -5.16 5.96 -15.62
CA ALA A 152 -5.32 4.86 -14.68
C ALA A 152 -6.41 3.86 -15.12
N GLY A 153 -7.54 4.35 -15.63
CA GLY A 153 -8.64 3.50 -16.09
C GLY A 153 -8.28 2.59 -17.28
N ASP A 154 -7.34 2.99 -18.15
CA ASP A 154 -6.94 2.14 -19.28
C ASP A 154 -6.00 1.03 -18.81
N ILE A 155 -5.14 1.35 -17.85
CA ILE A 155 -4.30 0.37 -17.16
C ILE A 155 -5.16 -0.66 -16.41
N LEU A 156 -6.22 -0.24 -15.70
CA LEU A 156 -7.11 -1.18 -15.01
C LEU A 156 -7.78 -2.16 -15.98
N LYS A 157 -8.21 -1.70 -17.17
CA LYS A 157 -8.75 -2.58 -18.23
C LYS A 157 -7.70 -3.59 -18.69
N PHE A 158 -6.45 -3.16 -18.88
CA PHE A 158 -5.33 -4.03 -19.25
C PHE A 158 -5.08 -5.10 -18.18
N LEU A 159 -4.98 -4.70 -16.90
CA LEU A 159 -4.74 -5.61 -15.78
C LEU A 159 -5.88 -6.61 -15.62
N LYS A 160 -7.13 -6.18 -15.78
CA LYS A 160 -8.30 -7.07 -15.75
C LYS A 160 -8.22 -8.15 -16.82
N LYS A 161 -7.82 -7.79 -18.04
CA LYS A 161 -7.65 -8.75 -19.15
C LYS A 161 -6.51 -9.74 -18.92
N LYS A 162 -5.48 -9.34 -18.18
CA LYS A 162 -4.28 -10.14 -17.88
C LYS A 162 -4.32 -10.84 -16.52
N LYS A 163 -5.44 -10.73 -15.78
CA LYS A 163 -5.57 -11.25 -14.43
C LYS A 163 -5.46 -12.79 -14.42
N PRO A 164 -4.47 -13.37 -13.72
CA PRO A 164 -4.39 -14.81 -13.54
C PRO A 164 -5.61 -15.38 -12.82
N GLU A 165 -5.99 -16.62 -13.11
CA GLU A 165 -7.20 -17.24 -12.56
C GLU A 165 -7.15 -17.41 -11.02
N ASP A 166 -5.96 -17.72 -10.49
CA ASP A 166 -5.71 -17.87 -9.05
C ASP A 166 -5.48 -16.54 -8.32
N ALA A 167 -5.57 -15.42 -9.03
CA ALA A 167 -5.38 -14.09 -8.46
C ALA A 167 -6.57 -13.72 -7.57
N PHE A 168 -6.29 -13.46 -6.29
CA PHE A 168 -7.16 -12.63 -5.48
C PHE A 168 -7.25 -11.24 -6.12
N CYS A 169 -6.08 -10.63 -6.33
CA CYS A 169 -5.97 -9.36 -7.03
C CYS A 169 -4.68 -9.23 -7.86
N VAL A 170 -4.69 -8.27 -8.78
CA VAL A 170 -3.51 -7.82 -9.51
C VAL A 170 -3.34 -6.33 -9.28
N VAL A 171 -2.17 -5.92 -8.81
CA VAL A 171 -1.85 -4.52 -8.62
C VAL A 171 -0.71 -4.12 -9.54
N GLY A 172 -0.99 -3.14 -10.39
CA GLY A 172 0.01 -2.46 -11.17
C GLY A 172 0.78 -1.47 -10.30
N ILE A 173 2.09 -1.36 -10.50
CA ILE A 173 2.93 -0.32 -9.90
C ILE A 173 3.71 0.40 -10.99
N THR A 174 3.87 1.71 -10.86
CA THR A 174 4.59 2.54 -11.83
C THR A 174 5.29 3.72 -11.16
N MET A 175 6.37 4.22 -11.76
CA MET A 175 6.99 5.51 -11.42
C MET A 175 6.43 6.67 -12.25
N ILE A 176 5.44 6.41 -13.10
CA ILE A 176 4.80 7.41 -13.95
C ILE A 176 3.53 7.93 -13.27
N ASP A 177 3.30 9.23 -13.32
CA ASP A 177 2.13 9.85 -12.67
C ASP A 177 0.80 9.37 -13.28
N LEU A 178 -0.28 9.37 -12.51
CA LEU A 178 -1.58 8.85 -12.93
C LEU A 178 -2.64 9.94 -12.98
N TYR A 179 -3.58 9.80 -13.90
CA TYR A 179 -4.81 10.59 -13.91
C TYR A 179 -6.04 9.70 -14.16
N PRO A 180 -7.20 9.98 -13.53
CA PRO A 180 -8.38 9.12 -13.61
C PRO A 180 -9.35 9.50 -14.74
N ARG A 181 -9.37 10.79 -15.13
CA ARG A 181 -10.18 11.38 -16.22
C ARG A 181 -9.64 12.76 -16.57
N ASP A 182 -9.99 13.28 -17.73
CA ASP A 182 -9.40 14.51 -18.26
C ASP A 182 -9.56 15.73 -17.34
N SER A 183 -10.70 15.83 -16.64
CA SER A 183 -11.00 16.95 -15.73
C SER A 183 -10.30 16.91 -14.37
N TRP A 184 -9.54 15.85 -14.06
CA TRP A 184 -8.88 15.68 -12.76
C TRP A 184 -7.38 15.89 -12.88
N ASN A 185 -6.75 16.46 -11.84
CA ASN A 185 -5.31 16.73 -11.86
C ASN A 185 -4.47 15.44 -11.82
N PHE A 186 -4.67 14.58 -10.81
CA PHE A 186 -3.96 13.32 -10.64
C PHE A 186 -4.65 12.41 -9.63
N VAL A 187 -4.16 11.18 -9.52
CA VAL A 187 -4.42 10.26 -8.40
C VAL A 187 -3.13 9.55 -8.01
N PHE A 188 -2.95 9.20 -6.74
CA PHE A 188 -1.85 8.31 -6.32
C PHE A 188 -2.10 6.86 -6.76
N GLY A 189 -3.37 6.48 -6.85
CA GLY A 189 -3.79 5.15 -7.24
C GLY A 189 -5.26 5.11 -7.65
N GLN A 190 -5.64 4.03 -8.31
CA GLN A 190 -7.03 3.71 -8.57
C GLN A 190 -7.22 2.20 -8.53
N ALA A 191 -8.35 1.73 -7.97
CA ALA A 191 -8.69 0.32 -7.93
C ALA A 191 -10.13 0.05 -8.38
N SER A 192 -10.34 -1.11 -9.00
CA SER A 192 -11.66 -1.72 -9.22
C SER A 192 -11.82 -2.87 -8.22
N LEU A 193 -12.63 -2.64 -7.18
CA LEU A 193 -12.84 -3.62 -6.10
C LEU A 193 -13.57 -4.86 -6.62
N THR A 194 -14.51 -4.67 -7.54
CA THR A 194 -15.29 -5.75 -8.15
C THR A 194 -14.43 -6.68 -8.99
N ASP A 195 -13.51 -6.11 -9.77
CA ASP A 195 -12.59 -6.85 -10.65
C ASP A 195 -11.32 -7.31 -9.91
N GLY A 196 -11.04 -6.76 -8.73
CA GLY A 196 -9.83 -7.02 -7.95
C GLY A 196 -8.57 -6.65 -8.72
N VAL A 197 -8.55 -5.44 -9.29
CA VAL A 197 -7.38 -4.86 -9.95
C VAL A 197 -7.12 -3.45 -9.44
N GLY A 198 -5.85 -3.05 -9.33
CA GLY A 198 -5.46 -1.69 -8.94
C GLY A 198 -4.23 -1.23 -9.71
N ILE A 199 -4.00 0.08 -9.81
CA ILE A 199 -2.77 0.69 -10.35
C ILE A 199 -2.35 1.82 -9.44
N PHE A 200 -1.08 1.81 -9.00
CA PHE A 200 -0.52 2.76 -8.05
C PHE A 200 0.74 3.39 -8.62
N SER A 201 0.88 4.69 -8.42
CA SER A 201 2.04 5.46 -8.85
C SER A 201 2.83 5.97 -7.67
N PHE A 202 4.15 5.82 -7.77
CA PHE A 202 5.09 6.37 -6.80
C PHE A 202 5.75 7.66 -7.30
N ALA A 203 5.36 8.17 -8.48
CA ALA A 203 5.97 9.33 -9.11
C ALA A 203 6.04 10.54 -8.17
N ARG A 204 4.92 10.82 -7.49
CA ARG A 204 4.73 11.98 -6.61
C ARG A 204 5.42 11.87 -5.25
N TYR A 205 6.07 10.75 -4.97
CA TYR A 205 6.84 10.53 -3.75
C TYR A 205 8.34 10.80 -3.92
N GLY A 206 8.80 10.99 -5.16
CA GLY A 206 10.16 11.43 -5.46
C GLY A 206 10.45 12.79 -4.80
N SER A 207 11.62 12.90 -4.15
CA SER A 207 12.02 14.09 -3.39
C SER A 207 12.09 15.36 -4.25
N ASP A 208 12.32 15.21 -5.55
CA ASP A 208 12.46 16.29 -6.51
C ASP A 208 11.21 16.53 -7.37
N PHE A 209 10.11 15.75 -7.19
CA PHE A 209 8.95 15.79 -8.09
C PHE A 209 8.35 17.19 -8.24
N TYR A 210 8.24 17.94 -7.14
CA TYR A 210 7.70 19.30 -7.11
C TYR A 210 8.78 20.39 -7.27
N SER A 211 10.05 19.99 -7.48
CA SER A 211 11.15 20.94 -7.68
C SER A 211 11.02 21.68 -9.01
N MET A 212 11.44 22.95 -9.03
CA MET A 212 11.62 23.69 -10.28
C MET A 212 12.56 22.95 -11.24
N HIS A 213 13.57 22.25 -10.70
CA HIS A 213 14.61 21.54 -11.43
C HIS A 213 14.32 20.04 -11.65
N TYR A 214 13.07 19.59 -11.46
CA TYR A 214 12.71 18.19 -11.72
C TYR A 214 13.09 17.78 -13.15
N LYS A 215 13.96 16.77 -13.25
CA LYS A 215 14.55 16.36 -14.55
C LYS A 215 13.53 15.67 -15.46
N GLY A 216 12.43 15.15 -14.90
CA GLY A 216 11.37 14.49 -15.65
C GLY A 216 10.37 15.40 -16.37
N LYS A 217 10.53 16.73 -16.28
CA LYS A 217 9.64 17.69 -16.99
C LYS A 217 9.81 17.57 -18.51
N VAL A 218 8.69 17.43 -19.20
CA VAL A 218 8.65 17.37 -20.67
C VAL A 218 8.75 18.79 -21.22
N LYS A 219 9.90 19.14 -21.83
CA LYS A 219 10.17 20.50 -22.32
C LYS A 219 9.40 20.88 -23.59
N LYS A 220 9.11 19.93 -24.49
CA LYS A 220 8.29 20.09 -25.71
C LYS A 220 7.71 18.74 -26.12
N LEU A 221 6.40 18.61 -26.19
CA LEU A 221 5.74 17.43 -26.77
C LEU A 221 5.82 17.50 -28.30
N LYS A 222 6.76 16.78 -28.91
CA LYS A 222 6.67 16.51 -30.36
C LYS A 222 5.57 15.48 -30.54
N LYS A 223 4.34 15.92 -30.82
CA LYS A 223 3.20 15.02 -31.09
C LYS A 223 3.47 14.27 -32.40
N THR A 224 4.05 13.08 -32.30
CA THR A 224 4.12 12.11 -33.40
C THR A 224 3.05 11.04 -33.17
N SER A 225 1.78 11.34 -33.48
CA SER A 225 0.62 10.42 -33.28
C SER A 225 0.29 10.04 -31.83
N SER A 226 -0.95 9.61 -31.58
CA SER A 226 -1.42 9.09 -30.28
C SER A 226 -0.88 7.68 -29.95
N SER A 227 -0.11 7.07 -30.85
CA SER A 227 0.44 5.72 -30.73
C SER A 227 1.95 5.69 -30.51
N ASP A 228 2.61 6.84 -30.38
CA ASP A 228 4.05 6.92 -30.15
C ASP A 228 4.36 6.96 -28.65
N TYR A 229 4.90 5.85 -28.15
CA TYR A 229 5.30 5.68 -26.75
C TYR A 229 6.81 5.89 -26.55
N SER A 230 7.56 6.31 -27.57
CA SER A 230 9.02 6.55 -27.44
C SER A 230 9.35 7.62 -26.40
N ILE A 231 8.38 8.47 -26.05
CA ILE A 231 8.49 9.45 -24.97
C ILE A 231 8.75 8.81 -23.60
N PHE A 232 8.50 7.50 -23.43
CA PHE A 232 8.76 6.76 -22.20
C PHE A 232 10.13 6.07 -22.18
N ASP A 233 10.86 5.96 -23.30
CA ASP A 233 12.11 5.18 -23.40
C ASP A 233 13.23 5.75 -22.51
N ASN A 234 13.19 7.06 -22.24
CA ASN A 234 14.13 7.76 -21.35
C ASN A 234 13.39 8.49 -20.22
N TYR A 235 12.32 7.89 -19.70
CA TYR A 235 11.57 8.48 -18.59
C TYR A 235 12.46 8.64 -17.36
N TYR A 236 12.50 9.85 -16.80
CA TYR A 236 13.27 10.13 -15.60
C TYR A 236 12.64 9.43 -14.39
N ILE A 237 13.46 8.66 -13.68
CA ILE A 237 13.07 7.99 -12.44
C ILE A 237 14.01 8.49 -11.33
N PRO A 238 13.46 9.02 -10.22
CA PRO A 238 14.26 9.49 -9.10
C PRO A 238 14.99 8.32 -8.41
N GLU A 239 16.01 8.67 -7.62
CA GLU A 239 16.70 7.71 -6.76
C GLU A 239 15.76 7.06 -5.74
N ILE A 240 15.97 5.77 -5.47
CA ILE A 240 15.19 5.02 -4.48
C ILE A 240 15.76 5.26 -3.09
N THR A 241 15.17 6.23 -2.38
CA THR A 241 15.49 6.53 -0.98
C THR A 241 14.62 5.72 -0.01
N SER A 242 14.99 5.66 1.28
CA SER A 242 14.17 4.98 2.29
C SER A 242 12.80 5.62 2.48
N VAL A 243 12.69 6.94 2.30
CA VAL A 243 11.41 7.66 2.34
C VAL A 243 10.54 7.28 1.14
N LEU A 244 11.12 7.15 -0.06
CA LEU A 244 10.38 6.70 -1.25
C LEU A 244 9.90 5.26 -1.08
N LEU A 245 10.75 4.36 -0.58
CA LEU A 245 10.36 2.98 -0.27
C LEU A 245 9.24 2.94 0.76
N LEU A 246 9.34 3.72 1.85
CA LEU A 246 8.29 3.80 2.89
C LEU A 246 6.95 4.26 2.31
N ARG A 247 6.94 5.35 1.55
CA ARG A 247 5.71 5.87 0.91
C ARG A 247 5.12 4.88 -0.08
N SER A 248 5.96 4.14 -0.79
CA SER A 248 5.52 3.16 -1.78
C SER A 248 4.93 1.92 -1.12
N CYS A 249 5.56 1.41 -0.06
CA CYS A 249 5.02 0.36 0.82
C CYS A 249 3.66 0.75 1.43
N LYS A 250 3.56 1.99 1.93
CA LYS A 250 2.33 2.57 2.48
C LYS A 250 1.21 2.60 1.45
N THR A 251 1.50 3.13 0.28
CA THR A 251 0.51 3.26 -0.81
C THR A 251 0.06 1.89 -1.29
N LEU A 252 1.01 0.99 -1.57
CA LEU A 252 0.73 -0.37 -2.00
C LEU A 252 -0.22 -1.09 -1.04
N THR A 253 0.04 -0.99 0.27
CA THR A 253 -0.78 -1.69 1.27
C THR A 253 -2.11 -1.00 1.56
N HIS A 254 -2.17 0.33 1.53
CA HIS A 254 -3.42 1.09 1.64
C HIS A 254 -4.39 0.68 0.54
N GLU A 255 -3.90 0.69 -0.70
CA GLU A 255 -4.75 0.46 -1.86
C GLU A 255 -5.15 -1.02 -2.02
N ILE A 256 -4.24 -1.96 -1.72
CA ILE A 256 -4.64 -3.37 -1.60
C ILE A 256 -5.68 -3.54 -0.48
N GLY A 257 -5.57 -2.80 0.62
CA GLY A 257 -6.57 -2.77 1.69
C GLY A 257 -7.98 -2.47 1.18
N HIS A 258 -8.13 -1.52 0.24
CA HIS A 258 -9.41 -1.26 -0.40
C HIS A 258 -9.96 -2.48 -1.16
N ILE A 259 -9.11 -3.28 -1.80
CA ILE A 259 -9.52 -4.51 -2.51
C ILE A 259 -10.15 -5.53 -1.56
N PHE A 260 -9.72 -5.58 -0.31
CA PHE A 260 -10.37 -6.38 0.74
C PHE A 260 -11.71 -5.81 1.23
N GLY A 261 -12.12 -4.62 0.77
CA GLY A 261 -13.34 -3.93 1.20
C GLY A 261 -13.13 -2.99 2.39
N LEU A 262 -11.88 -2.70 2.79
CA LEU A 262 -11.62 -1.69 3.82
C LEU A 262 -11.90 -0.30 3.23
N ARG A 263 -12.79 0.47 3.85
CA ARG A 263 -13.00 1.89 3.52
C ARG A 263 -11.99 2.77 4.24
N HIS A 264 -11.99 4.06 3.94
CA HIS A 264 -11.18 5.01 4.69
C HIS A 264 -11.49 4.94 6.19
N CYS A 265 -10.45 4.82 7.01
CA CYS A 265 -10.56 4.73 8.46
C CYS A 265 -10.77 6.12 9.06
N GLN A 266 -11.75 6.25 9.95
CA GLN A 266 -12.04 7.48 10.70
C GLN A 266 -12.08 7.26 12.22
N TRP A 267 -11.64 6.09 12.68
CA TRP A 267 -11.70 5.70 14.09
C TRP A 267 -10.47 6.11 14.89
N LEU A 268 -9.29 5.82 14.35
CA LEU A 268 -7.99 5.99 15.01
C LEU A 268 -6.92 6.25 13.94
N ALA A 269 -5.74 6.72 14.36
CA ALA A 269 -4.59 6.83 13.48
C ALA A 269 -4.32 5.47 12.80
N CYS A 270 -4.35 5.44 11.47
CA CYS A 270 -4.42 4.21 10.69
C CYS A 270 -3.91 4.44 9.26
N LEU A 271 -3.22 3.43 8.72
CA LEU A 271 -2.85 3.36 7.31
C LEU A 271 -4.04 3.63 6.39
N MET A 272 -5.21 3.10 6.72
CA MET A 272 -6.41 3.23 5.89
C MET A 272 -7.08 4.59 5.97
N GLN A 273 -6.55 5.59 6.69
CA GLN A 273 -7.08 6.96 6.57
C GLN A 273 -6.88 7.49 5.15
N GLY A 274 -7.87 8.19 4.60
CA GLY A 274 -7.73 8.92 3.34
C GLY A 274 -6.73 10.06 3.46
N SER A 275 -6.25 10.57 2.33
CA SER A 275 -5.37 11.74 2.30
C SER A 275 -5.60 12.57 1.05
N ASN A 276 -5.72 13.88 1.23
CA ASN A 276 -5.93 14.84 0.15
C ASN A 276 -4.61 15.36 -0.44
N HIS A 277 -3.53 15.35 0.34
CA HIS A 277 -2.21 15.82 -0.09
C HIS A 277 -1.05 15.03 0.56
N LEU A 278 0.18 15.25 0.09
CA LEU A 278 1.36 14.45 0.46
C LEU A 278 1.72 14.57 1.95
N GLU A 279 1.65 15.78 2.51
CA GLU A 279 1.99 16.01 3.91
C GLU A 279 1.00 15.30 4.84
N GLU A 280 -0.29 15.26 4.48
CA GLU A 280 -1.27 14.44 5.19
C GLU A 280 -0.98 12.95 5.01
N ALA A 281 -0.62 12.53 3.79
CA ALA A 281 -0.22 11.17 3.51
C ALA A 281 0.97 10.73 4.37
N ASP A 282 1.98 11.58 4.57
CA ASP A 282 3.17 11.27 5.36
C ASP A 282 2.88 11.16 6.85
N ARG A 283 2.05 12.05 7.42
CA ARG A 283 1.69 12.04 8.85
C ARG A 283 0.95 10.77 9.29
N ARG A 284 0.26 10.08 8.37
CA ARG A 284 -0.44 8.82 8.69
C ARG A 284 0.56 7.74 9.13
N PRO A 285 0.19 6.76 9.94
CA PRO A 285 1.09 5.65 10.24
C PRO A 285 1.10 4.58 9.12
N LEU A 286 2.05 3.64 9.20
CA LEU A 286 2.08 2.41 8.39
C LEU A 286 1.19 1.28 8.98
N ASN A 287 0.81 1.37 10.26
CA ASN A 287 0.00 0.34 10.91
C ASN A 287 -1.50 0.50 10.67
N LEU A 288 -2.21 -0.61 10.73
CA LEU A 288 -3.67 -0.61 10.87
C LEU A 288 -4.01 -0.33 12.34
N CYS A 289 -5.06 0.45 12.59
CA CYS A 289 -5.67 0.49 13.92
C CYS A 289 -6.37 -0.85 14.21
N PRO A 290 -6.74 -1.16 15.47
CA PRO A 290 -7.31 -2.46 15.83
C PRO A 290 -8.57 -2.83 15.04
N ILE A 291 -9.40 -1.85 14.69
CA ILE A 291 -10.61 -2.08 13.89
C ILE A 291 -10.23 -2.53 12.47
N CYS A 292 -9.33 -1.84 11.78
CA CYS A 292 -8.87 -2.24 10.45
C CYS A 292 -8.01 -3.51 10.48
N LEU A 293 -7.24 -3.74 11.55
CA LEU A 293 -6.47 -4.96 11.75
C LEU A 293 -7.42 -6.17 11.88
N ARG A 294 -8.47 -6.06 12.70
CA ARG A 294 -9.51 -7.10 12.83
C ARG A 294 -10.20 -7.40 11.50
N LYS A 295 -10.52 -6.36 10.72
CA LYS A 295 -11.10 -6.52 9.37
C LYS A 295 -10.18 -7.35 8.46
N LEU A 296 -8.91 -6.98 8.39
CA LEU A 296 -7.94 -7.68 7.53
C LEU A 296 -7.65 -9.10 8.04
N GLN A 297 -7.51 -9.27 9.35
CA GLN A 297 -7.34 -10.58 9.98
C GLN A 297 -8.54 -11.49 9.70
N CYS A 298 -9.77 -10.97 9.80
CA CYS A 298 -10.98 -11.71 9.46
C CYS A 298 -11.01 -12.13 7.98
N ALA A 299 -10.49 -11.30 7.07
CA ALA A 299 -10.47 -11.61 5.65
C ALA A 299 -9.41 -12.66 5.28
N ILE A 300 -8.25 -12.65 5.91
CA ILE A 300 -7.10 -13.49 5.53
C ILE A 300 -6.91 -14.71 6.45
N GLY A 301 -7.19 -14.55 7.75
CA GLY A 301 -6.99 -15.58 8.77
C GLY A 301 -5.55 -15.72 9.27
N PHE A 302 -4.76 -14.64 9.27
CA PHE A 302 -3.37 -14.69 9.78
C PHE A 302 -3.30 -14.63 11.30
N SER A 303 -2.18 -15.16 11.85
CA SER A 303 -1.73 -14.84 13.21
C SER A 303 -1.08 -13.46 13.24
N THR A 304 -1.54 -12.58 14.13
CA THR A 304 -1.00 -11.22 14.26
C THR A 304 0.47 -11.23 14.67
N VAL A 305 0.86 -12.14 15.56
CA VAL A 305 2.25 -12.33 16.01
C VAL A 305 3.15 -12.68 14.83
N GLU A 306 2.78 -13.67 14.02
CA GLU A 306 3.62 -14.14 12.92
C GLU A 306 3.70 -13.10 11.79
N ARG A 307 2.61 -12.37 11.54
CA ARG A 307 2.60 -11.22 10.63
C ARG A 307 3.58 -10.14 11.07
N TYR A 308 3.55 -9.74 12.35
CA TYR A 308 4.46 -8.71 12.88
C TYR A 308 5.92 -9.16 12.90
N LYS A 309 6.21 -10.43 13.23
CA LYS A 309 7.56 -10.99 13.07
C LYS A 309 8.02 -10.98 11.62
N ALA A 310 7.15 -11.30 10.65
CA ALA A 310 7.47 -11.24 9.23
C ALA A 310 7.80 -9.81 8.77
N LEU A 311 7.10 -8.80 9.28
CA LEU A 311 7.40 -7.39 9.00
C LEU A 311 8.75 -6.96 9.58
N VAL A 312 9.08 -7.35 10.82
CA VAL A 312 10.38 -7.07 11.42
C VAL A 312 11.51 -7.73 10.64
N ARG A 313 11.37 -9.02 10.29
CA ARG A 313 12.33 -9.72 9.42
C ARG A 313 12.51 -9.01 8.09
N TRP A 314 11.42 -8.61 7.43
CA TRP A 314 11.53 -7.85 6.19
C TRP A 314 12.30 -6.52 6.37
N ILE A 315 12.23 -5.85 7.52
CA ILE A 315 13.03 -4.63 7.75
C ILE A 315 14.50 -5.00 7.94
N ASP A 316 14.79 -6.07 8.67
CA ASP A 316 16.13 -6.45 9.12
C ASP A 316 16.94 -7.22 8.07
N ASP A 317 16.26 -7.91 7.15
CA ASP A 317 16.93 -8.69 6.10
C ASP A 317 17.71 -7.73 5.18
N GLU A 318 19.03 -7.71 5.28
CA GLU A 318 19.86 -7.25 4.17
C GLU A 318 19.66 -8.28 3.06
N SER A 319 19.17 -7.85 1.89
CA SER A 319 18.77 -8.69 0.76
C SER A 319 19.72 -9.88 0.57
N SER A 320 19.32 -11.05 1.06
CA SER A 320 20.03 -12.31 0.94
C SER A 320 18.99 -13.42 0.82
N ASP A 321 18.41 -13.54 -0.36
CA ASP A 321 17.70 -14.77 -0.71
C ASP A 321 18.74 -15.91 -0.77
N THR A 322 18.70 -16.82 0.20
CA THR A 322 19.21 -18.19 0.02
C THR A 322 18.02 -19.13 -0.14
N PRO A 323 17.88 -19.79 -1.30
CA PRO A 323 17.35 -21.14 -1.38
C PRO A 323 18.54 -22.11 -1.36
N GLY A 324 18.50 -23.11 -0.48
CA GLY A 324 19.59 -24.07 -0.30
C GLY A 324 20.14 -24.65 -1.61
N ALA A 325 21.44 -24.45 -1.82
CA ALA A 325 22.28 -25.23 -2.71
C ALA A 325 23.74 -25.12 -2.24
N THR A 326 24.44 -26.23 -2.36
CA THR A 326 25.82 -26.54 -1.93
C THR A 326 26.90 -25.55 -2.40
N PRO A 327 28.03 -25.42 -1.67
CA PRO A 327 29.05 -24.41 -1.97
C PRO A 327 30.08 -24.96 -2.96
N GLU A 328 30.03 -24.56 -4.24
CA GLU A 328 31.21 -24.62 -5.12
C GLU A 328 31.30 -23.40 -6.06
N HIS A 329 32.41 -22.68 -5.89
CA HIS A 329 33.14 -21.84 -6.86
C HIS A 329 32.40 -20.96 -7.87
N SER A 330 32.28 -19.67 -7.55
CA SER A 330 33.01 -18.56 -8.22
C SER A 330 32.56 -17.22 -7.65
N ARG A 331 33.50 -16.42 -7.14
CA ARG A 331 33.27 -15.03 -6.70
C ARG A 331 32.99 -14.16 -7.93
N GLU A 332 31.74 -14.09 -8.35
CA GLU A 332 31.21 -12.91 -9.03
C GLU A 332 30.56 -12.02 -7.98
N ASP A 333 30.92 -10.75 -8.02
CA ASP A 333 30.46 -9.71 -7.09
C ASP A 333 28.94 -9.51 -7.25
N ASN A 334 28.15 -10.26 -6.48
CA ASN A 334 26.69 -10.20 -6.49
C ASN A 334 26.26 -8.85 -5.90
N GLY A 335 26.08 -7.86 -6.78
CA GLY A 335 25.68 -6.48 -6.50
C GLY A 335 24.28 -6.34 -5.91
N ASN A 336 24.07 -6.83 -4.69
CA ASN A 336 22.88 -6.52 -3.91
C ASN A 336 22.99 -5.10 -3.36
N LEU A 337 22.16 -4.20 -3.89
CA LEU A 337 22.00 -2.86 -3.34
C LEU A 337 21.45 -2.97 -1.90
N PRO A 338 21.99 -2.23 -0.93
CA PRO A 338 21.45 -2.23 0.42
C PRO A 338 20.01 -1.69 0.38
N LYS A 339 19.09 -2.40 1.04
CA LYS A 339 17.70 -1.96 1.16
C LYS A 339 17.63 -0.73 2.07
N PRO A 340 17.16 0.43 1.59
CA PRO A 340 17.16 1.66 2.36
C PRO A 340 16.00 1.65 3.36
N VAL A 341 16.26 1.35 4.62
CA VAL A 341 15.23 1.16 5.67
C VAL A 341 15.26 2.21 6.77
N GLU A 342 16.04 3.28 6.65
CA GLU A 342 16.23 4.27 7.73
C GLU A 342 14.89 4.90 8.14
N ALA A 343 14.02 5.20 7.17
CA ALA A 343 12.69 5.74 7.41
C ALA A 343 11.72 4.77 8.14
N PHE A 344 12.05 3.48 8.23
CA PHE A 344 11.20 2.47 8.88
C PHE A 344 11.50 2.29 10.39
N LYS A 345 12.52 2.99 10.93
CA LYS A 345 12.98 2.81 12.32
C LYS A 345 11.85 2.92 13.35
N GLU A 346 11.11 4.03 13.35
CA GLU A 346 10.02 4.26 14.30
C GLU A 346 8.91 3.20 14.17
N TRP A 347 8.62 2.78 12.94
CA TRP A 347 7.63 1.75 12.69
C TRP A 347 8.10 0.37 13.16
N LYS A 348 9.39 0.03 12.99
CA LYS A 348 9.98 -1.19 13.56
C LYS A 348 9.84 -1.20 15.09
N GLU A 349 10.20 -0.11 15.75
CA GLU A 349 10.08 0.05 17.21
C GLU A 349 8.62 -0.10 17.66
N TRP A 350 7.67 0.47 16.91
CA TRP A 350 6.24 0.30 17.14
C TRP A 350 5.81 -1.17 17.03
N ILE A 351 6.24 -1.90 16.00
CA ILE A 351 5.93 -3.33 15.83
C ILE A 351 6.47 -4.15 17.01
N ILE A 352 7.69 -3.85 17.47
CA ILE A 352 8.30 -4.53 18.62
C ILE A 352 7.48 -4.31 19.89
N LYS A 353 7.00 -3.10 20.14
CA LYS A 353 6.09 -2.82 21.28
C LYS A 353 4.80 -3.65 21.18
N CYS A 354 4.22 -3.76 19.99
CA CYS A 354 3.04 -4.62 19.79
C CYS A 354 3.34 -6.11 20.05
N LEU A 355 4.50 -6.61 19.62
CA LEU A 355 4.93 -7.99 19.89
C LEU A 355 5.04 -8.26 21.39
N THR A 356 5.56 -7.30 22.17
CA THR A 356 5.61 -7.40 23.64
C THR A 356 4.20 -7.52 24.24
N VAL A 357 3.21 -6.77 23.74
CA VAL A 357 1.81 -6.87 24.22
C VAL A 357 1.18 -8.21 23.85
N LEU A 358 1.48 -8.73 22.65
CA LEU A 358 0.98 -10.03 22.19
C LEU A 358 1.55 -11.22 22.98
N GLN A 359 2.75 -11.07 23.58
CA GLN A 359 3.48 -12.15 24.26
C GLN A 359 3.36 -12.15 25.79
N LYS A 360 3.01 -11.01 26.40
CA LYS A 360 2.45 -11.00 27.77
C LYS A 360 1.20 -11.83 27.79
#